data_AF-A0A0G4PPB2-F1
#
_entry.id   AF-A0A0G4PPB2-F1
#
_cell.length_a   1.000
_cell.length_b   1.000
_cell.length_c   1.000
_cell.angle_alpha   90.00
_cell.angle_beta   90.00
_cell.angle_gamma   90.00
#
_symmetry.space_group_name_H-M   'P 1'
#
loop_
_entity.id
_entity.type
_entity.pdbx_description
1 polymer ?
#
loop_
_entity_poly.entity_id
_entity_poly.type
_entity_poly.pdbx_seq_one_letter_code
_entity_poly.pdbx_strand_id
1 'polypeptide(L)'
;MRLYLGPEYGIGTEDIFYTEVQLHSLQPGTQVSLISSVDADICSMNPNLILRVQQIISVDRHKRYLLYRCPRPSAKRSMIPPHSITICSHETNRDIVTWVNQVVSTHRAGEKAPSVSFACRHCGTDALLEMVDFENQLALVITKWIGLGAGLTPEDPQWRIHQKLGFSPMRSTEGEYTKNSTKASARACFERASTENLRSRNMAYLKDQRFKNCMIYNPLPSFGGYDPNTWYLWGNHSKAARPATH
;
A
#
# COMPACT_ATOMS: atom_id res chain seq x y z
N MET A 1 -6.57 1.74 22.34
CA MET A 1 -6.96 3.11 21.94
C MET A 1 -8.10 2.94 20.95
N ARG A 2 -9.30 3.42 21.27
CA ARG A 2 -10.57 3.04 20.59
C ARG A 2 -11.09 4.28 19.84
N LEU A 3 -11.49 4.11 18.58
CA LEU A 3 -11.92 5.17 17.67
C LEU A 3 -13.02 6.04 18.28
N TYR A 4 -13.11 7.32 17.88
CA TYR A 4 -13.91 8.37 18.53
C TYR A 4 -15.45 8.23 18.37
N LEU A 5 -15.95 7.15 17.75
CA LEU A 5 -17.32 6.62 17.88
C LEU A 5 -17.46 5.51 18.94
N GLY A 6 -16.40 5.28 19.70
CA GLY A 6 -16.44 4.64 20.99
C GLY A 6 -16.06 3.15 21.02
N PRO A 7 -15.54 2.70 22.19
CA PRO A 7 -15.54 1.31 22.67
C PRO A 7 -16.85 0.53 22.55
N GLU A 8 -17.96 1.21 22.29
CA GLU A 8 -19.33 0.68 22.32
C GLU A 8 -19.60 -0.30 21.16
N TYR A 9 -18.78 -0.24 20.09
CA TYR A 9 -18.78 -1.20 18.97
C TYR A 9 -17.51 -2.07 18.87
N GLY A 10 -16.55 -1.91 19.80
CA GLY A 10 -15.46 -2.87 20.01
C GLY A 10 -14.31 -2.93 18.98
N ILE A 11 -14.25 -2.08 17.94
CA ILE A 11 -13.20 -2.12 16.91
C ILE A 11 -12.04 -1.18 17.26
N GLY A 12 -10.88 -1.75 17.58
CA GLY A 12 -9.63 -1.03 17.77
C GLY A 12 -8.89 -0.77 16.46
N THR A 13 -7.90 0.12 16.45
CA THR A 13 -7.05 0.31 15.26
C THR A 13 -6.23 -0.96 14.95
N GLU A 14 -5.98 -1.79 15.95
CA GLU A 14 -5.37 -3.11 15.82
C GLU A 14 -6.20 -4.10 15.00
N ASP A 15 -7.53 -3.92 14.92
CA ASP A 15 -8.42 -4.78 14.16
C ASP A 15 -8.43 -4.42 12.66
N ILE A 16 -7.97 -3.21 12.32
CA ILE A 16 -7.80 -2.75 10.93
C ILE A 16 -6.51 -3.30 10.31
N PHE A 17 -5.63 -3.90 11.13
CA PHE A 17 -4.40 -4.49 10.64
C PHE A 17 -4.68 -5.64 9.66
N TYR A 18 -4.13 -5.54 8.46
CA TYR A 18 -4.21 -6.57 7.43
C TYR A 18 -2.89 -6.66 6.67
N THR A 19 -2.43 -7.86 6.37
CA THR A 19 -1.31 -8.10 5.45
C THR A 19 -1.67 -9.27 4.54
N GLU A 20 -1.44 -9.12 3.25
CA GLU A 20 -1.63 -10.14 2.24
C GLU A 20 -0.40 -10.25 1.35
N VAL A 21 0.00 -11.47 1.01
CA VAL A 21 1.03 -11.80 0.05
C VAL A 21 0.42 -12.57 -1.11
N GLN A 22 0.63 -12.10 -2.33
CA GLN A 22 0.22 -12.71 -3.57
C GLN A 22 1.45 -13.10 -4.38
N LEU A 23 1.51 -14.35 -4.85
CA LEU A 23 2.53 -14.81 -5.78
C LEU A 23 1.95 -14.96 -7.19
N HIS A 24 2.42 -14.11 -8.09
CA HIS A 24 2.05 -14.16 -9.51
C HIS A 24 3.12 -14.90 -10.31
N SER A 25 2.71 -15.94 -11.04
CA SER A 25 3.57 -16.60 -12.03
C SER A 25 3.18 -16.12 -13.41
N LEU A 26 4.04 -15.35 -14.09
CA LEU A 26 3.74 -14.90 -15.45
C LEU A 26 4.14 -15.87 -16.54
N GLN A 27 5.29 -16.50 -16.33
CA GLN A 27 5.96 -17.41 -17.24
C GLN A 27 6.71 -18.43 -16.39
N PRO A 28 7.05 -19.62 -16.92
CA PRO A 28 7.90 -20.57 -16.23
C PRO A 28 9.18 -19.87 -15.70
N GLY A 29 9.45 -19.98 -14.40
CA GLY A 29 10.60 -19.34 -13.75
C GLY A 29 10.50 -17.83 -13.52
N THR A 30 9.38 -17.18 -13.86
CA THR A 30 9.14 -15.75 -13.57
C THR A 30 8.03 -15.59 -12.54
N GLN A 31 8.44 -15.33 -11.31
CA GLN A 31 7.56 -15.05 -10.19
C GLN A 31 7.68 -13.59 -9.77
N VAL A 32 6.55 -12.98 -9.44
CA VAL A 32 6.46 -11.67 -8.80
C VAL A 32 5.69 -11.79 -7.51
N SER A 33 6.26 -11.23 -6.45
CA SER A 33 5.62 -11.20 -5.15
C SER A 33 5.01 -9.82 -4.94
N LEU A 34 3.72 -9.76 -4.65
CA LEU A 34 3.03 -8.55 -4.21
C LEU A 34 2.65 -8.74 -2.75
N ILE A 35 3.10 -7.85 -1.88
CA ILE A 35 2.58 -7.76 -0.51
C ILE A 35 1.79 -6.47 -0.36
N SER A 36 0.56 -6.57 0.11
CA SER A 36 -0.29 -5.44 0.47
C SER A 36 -0.50 -5.46 1.98
N SER A 37 -0.39 -4.31 2.64
CA SER A 37 -0.62 -4.21 4.07
C SER A 37 -1.33 -2.91 4.42
N VAL A 38 -2.16 -2.98 5.45
CA VAL A 38 -2.90 -1.86 6.00
C VAL A 38 -2.68 -1.85 7.50
N ASP A 39 -2.39 -0.67 8.04
CA ASP A 39 -2.52 -0.38 9.45
C ASP A 39 -3.17 0.98 9.66
N ALA A 40 -3.61 1.20 10.89
CA ALA A 40 -4.38 2.37 11.27
C ALA A 40 -3.85 2.95 12.57
N ASP A 41 -3.95 4.27 12.69
CA ASP A 41 -3.67 4.99 13.92
C ASP A 41 -4.56 6.22 14.04
N ILE A 42 -4.64 6.81 15.23
CA ILE A 42 -5.37 8.05 15.49
C ILE A 42 -4.36 9.16 15.70
N CYS A 43 -4.47 10.25 14.94
CA CYS A 43 -3.56 11.38 15.14
C CYS A 43 -3.82 12.06 16.48
N SER A 44 -2.77 12.19 17.30
CA SER A 44 -2.85 12.83 18.62
C SER A 44 -3.12 14.34 18.55
N MET A 45 -2.72 14.99 17.46
CA MET A 45 -2.91 16.44 17.27
C MET A 45 -4.30 16.83 16.77
N ASN A 46 -4.99 15.89 16.14
CA ASN A 46 -6.35 16.05 15.63
C ASN A 46 -6.90 14.63 15.51
N PRO A 47 -7.94 14.22 16.28
CA PRO A 47 -8.37 12.83 16.47
C PRO A 47 -9.03 12.21 15.22
N ASN A 48 -8.30 12.27 14.11
CA ASN A 48 -8.64 11.67 12.84
C ASN A 48 -8.07 10.26 12.81
N LEU A 49 -8.88 9.32 12.31
CA LEU A 49 -8.40 8.03 11.87
C LEU A 49 -7.51 8.22 10.64
N ILE A 50 -6.32 7.65 10.70
CA ILE A 50 -5.37 7.64 9.59
C ILE A 50 -5.07 6.20 9.24
N LEU A 51 -5.20 5.87 7.96
CA LEU A 51 -4.70 4.62 7.42
C LEU A 51 -3.33 4.83 6.82
N ARG A 52 -2.41 3.89 7.07
CA ARG A 52 -1.22 3.70 6.26
C ARG A 52 -1.39 2.39 5.49
N VAL A 53 -1.29 2.49 4.18
CA VAL A 53 -1.37 1.35 3.26
C VAL A 53 -0.02 1.21 2.56
N GLN A 54 0.58 0.04 2.62
CA GLN A 54 1.82 -0.26 1.94
C GLN A 54 1.62 -1.38 0.93
N GLN A 55 2.12 -1.18 -0.28
CA GLN A 55 2.25 -2.20 -1.30
C GLN A 55 3.73 -2.37 -1.63
N ILE A 56 4.23 -3.61 -1.65
CA ILE A 56 5.58 -3.90 -2.11
C ILE A 56 5.49 -4.91 -3.25
N ILE A 57 6.08 -4.54 -4.38
CA ILE A 57 6.21 -5.41 -5.55
C ILE A 57 7.67 -5.84 -5.64
N SER A 58 7.95 -7.11 -5.40
CA SER A 58 9.28 -7.69 -5.44
C SER A 58 9.48 -8.58 -6.66
N VAL A 59 10.60 -8.38 -7.35
CA VAL A 59 11.04 -9.16 -8.51
C VAL A 59 12.52 -9.49 -8.40
N ASP A 60 12.98 -10.50 -9.13
CA ASP A 60 14.42 -10.72 -9.26
C ASP A 60 15.13 -9.50 -9.86
N ARG A 61 16.32 -9.17 -9.38
CA ARG A 61 17.07 -7.96 -9.82
C ARG A 61 17.31 -7.88 -11.33
N HIS A 62 17.50 -9.03 -11.99
CA HIS A 62 17.66 -9.12 -13.44
C HIS A 62 16.34 -8.93 -14.20
N LYS A 63 15.19 -9.11 -13.52
CA LYS A 63 13.83 -8.90 -14.03
C LYS A 63 13.24 -7.54 -13.66
N ARG A 64 14.07 -6.54 -13.36
CA ARG A 64 13.64 -5.16 -13.03
C ARG A 64 12.67 -4.55 -14.05
N TYR A 65 12.73 -4.97 -15.31
CA TYR A 65 11.82 -4.53 -16.38
C TYR A 65 10.36 -4.86 -16.12
N LEU A 66 10.06 -5.73 -15.14
CA LEU A 66 8.71 -6.04 -14.70
C LEU A 66 8.13 -4.95 -13.78
N LEU A 67 8.96 -4.11 -13.16
CA LEU A 67 8.50 -3.04 -12.26
C LEU A 67 8.09 -1.76 -13.00
N TYR A 68 8.45 -1.62 -14.27
CA TYR A 68 8.20 -0.38 -15.02
C TYR A 68 7.80 -0.65 -16.45
N ARG A 69 7.02 0.26 -17.02
CA ARG A 69 6.57 0.15 -18.41
C ARG A 69 7.65 0.68 -19.33
N CYS A 70 8.21 -0.17 -20.19
CA CYS A 70 9.00 0.30 -21.32
C CYS A 70 8.05 1.04 -22.29
N PRO A 71 8.34 2.29 -22.73
CA PRO A 71 7.45 3.08 -23.58
C PRO A 71 7.13 2.49 -24.96
N ARG A 72 7.65 1.32 -25.32
CA ARG A 72 7.44 0.73 -26.65
C ARG A 72 6.06 0.08 -26.75
N PRO A 73 5.19 0.48 -27.70
CA PRO A 73 3.81 0.04 -27.80
C PRO A 73 3.61 -1.40 -28.33
N SER A 74 4.68 -2.14 -28.63
CA SER A 74 4.61 -3.45 -29.30
C SER A 74 4.71 -4.66 -28.38
N ALA A 75 5.02 -4.50 -27.09
CA ALA A 75 5.05 -5.61 -26.15
C ALA A 75 3.64 -5.88 -25.62
N LYS A 76 3.14 -7.11 -25.85
CA LYS A 76 1.90 -7.67 -25.27
C LYS A 76 1.75 -7.22 -23.81
N ARG A 77 0.55 -6.76 -23.44
CA ARG A 77 0.17 -6.25 -22.11
C ARG A 77 0.86 -7.06 -21.00
N SER A 78 1.93 -6.53 -20.42
CA SER A 78 2.53 -7.12 -19.23
C SER A 78 1.50 -6.98 -18.11
N MET A 79 0.93 -8.10 -17.70
CA MET A 79 -0.17 -8.19 -16.74
C MET A 79 0.34 -8.34 -15.29
N ILE A 80 1.53 -7.81 -14.98
CA ILE A 80 1.97 -7.55 -13.60
C ILE A 80 1.64 -6.09 -13.30
N PRO A 81 1.08 -5.77 -12.12
CA PRO A 81 0.60 -4.44 -11.83
C PRO A 81 1.73 -3.41 -11.84
N PRO A 82 1.59 -2.40 -12.72
CA PRO A 82 1.13 -1.10 -12.20
C PRO A 82 -0.38 -0.86 -12.41
N HIS A 83 -1.12 -1.83 -12.93
CA HIS A 83 -2.56 -1.71 -13.17
C HIS A 83 -3.45 -1.90 -11.92
N SER A 84 -2.95 -2.48 -10.82
CA SER A 84 -3.67 -2.54 -9.53
C SER A 84 -3.21 -1.49 -8.51
N ILE A 85 -2.18 -0.71 -8.85
CA ILE A 85 -1.67 0.34 -7.96
C ILE A 85 -2.63 1.52 -8.07
N THR A 86 -3.30 1.83 -6.98
CA THR A 86 -4.14 3.02 -6.85
C THR A 86 -3.66 3.82 -5.65
N ILE A 87 -3.21 5.05 -5.89
CA ILE A 87 -2.83 5.96 -4.79
C ILE A 87 -4.10 6.60 -4.24
N CYS A 88 -4.82 7.33 -5.08
CA CYS A 88 -6.19 7.80 -4.81
C CYS A 88 -7.00 7.85 -6.12
N SER A 89 -8.29 8.18 -6.03
CA SER A 89 -9.19 8.27 -7.19
C SER A 89 -8.94 9.47 -8.11
N HIS A 90 -8.09 10.41 -7.68
CA HIS A 90 -7.73 11.61 -8.45
C HIS A 90 -6.49 11.41 -9.34
N GLU A 91 -5.68 10.38 -9.07
CA GLU A 91 -4.47 10.11 -9.84
C GLU A 91 -4.73 9.08 -10.93
N THR A 92 -4.30 9.38 -12.16
CA THR A 92 -4.48 8.46 -13.27
C THR A 92 -3.38 7.40 -13.26
N ASN A 93 -3.62 6.28 -13.96
CA ASN A 93 -2.57 5.28 -14.19
C ASN A 93 -1.34 5.90 -14.88
N ARG A 94 -1.51 6.96 -15.69
CA ARG A 94 -0.41 7.66 -16.35
C ARG A 94 0.49 8.39 -15.34
N ASP A 95 -0.10 9.01 -14.33
CA ASP A 95 0.64 9.73 -13.28
C ASP A 95 1.46 8.74 -12.46
N ILE A 96 0.83 7.63 -12.06
CA ILE A 96 1.49 6.54 -11.33
C ILE A 96 2.65 5.95 -12.14
N VAL A 97 2.45 5.67 -13.43
CA VAL A 97 3.51 5.17 -14.33
C VAL A 97 4.66 6.18 -14.44
N THR A 98 4.35 7.48 -14.47
CA THR A 98 5.38 8.53 -14.53
C THR A 98 6.26 8.49 -13.28
N TRP A 99 5.66 8.43 -12.09
CA TRP A 99 6.42 8.36 -10.83
C TRP A 99 7.23 7.06 -10.71
N VAL A 100 6.63 5.92 -11.06
CA VAL A 100 7.35 4.64 -11.05
C VAL A 100 8.54 4.66 -12.01
N ASN A 101 8.34 5.16 -13.23
CA ASN A 101 9.43 5.29 -14.21
C ASN A 101 10.53 6.21 -13.72
N GLN A 102 10.19 7.30 -13.03
CA GLN A 102 11.16 8.21 -12.42
C GLN A 102 12.01 7.47 -11.39
N VAL A 103 11.39 6.86 -10.37
CA VAL A 103 12.14 6.17 -9.29
C VAL A 103 13.00 5.04 -9.85
N VAL A 104 12.48 4.25 -10.80
CA VAL A 104 13.25 3.16 -11.42
C VAL A 104 14.40 3.67 -12.29
N SER A 105 14.21 4.77 -13.02
CA SER A 105 15.28 5.37 -13.84
C SER A 105 16.40 5.93 -12.95
N THR A 106 16.03 6.57 -11.84
CA THR A 106 16.98 7.06 -10.84
C THR A 106 17.76 5.93 -10.18
N HIS A 107 17.10 4.80 -9.85
CA HIS A 107 17.78 3.59 -9.36
C HIS A 107 18.78 3.06 -10.39
N ARG A 108 18.37 3.03 -11.66
CA ARG A 108 19.23 2.59 -12.78
C ARG A 108 20.45 3.50 -12.96
N ALA A 109 20.35 4.79 -12.67
CA ALA A 109 21.46 5.73 -12.70
C ALA A 109 22.47 5.51 -11.56
N GLY A 110 22.19 4.60 -10.62
CA GLY A 110 23.08 4.24 -9.52
C GLY A 110 22.80 4.99 -8.22
N GLU A 111 21.71 5.75 -8.14
CA GLU A 111 21.29 6.39 -6.89
C GLU A 111 20.86 5.33 -5.86
N LYS A 112 21.29 5.52 -4.61
CA LYS A 112 20.92 4.64 -3.50
C LYS A 112 19.56 5.05 -2.95
N ALA A 113 18.63 4.09 -2.87
CA ALA A 113 17.28 4.27 -2.32
C ALA A 113 16.51 5.47 -2.90
N PRO A 114 16.37 5.56 -4.24
CA PRO A 114 15.65 6.67 -4.85
C PRO A 114 14.18 6.62 -4.43
N SER A 115 13.58 7.81 -4.30
CA SER A 115 12.19 7.94 -3.90
C SER A 115 11.49 9.13 -4.54
N VAL A 116 10.16 9.07 -4.61
CA VAL A 116 9.28 10.16 -5.04
C VAL A 116 8.14 10.26 -4.04
N SER A 117 7.94 11.46 -3.48
CA SER A 117 6.81 11.78 -2.62
C SER A 117 5.75 12.57 -3.37
N PHE A 118 4.49 12.31 -3.06
CA PHE A 118 3.34 13.00 -3.64
C PHE A 118 2.29 13.28 -2.55
N ALA A 119 1.57 14.38 -2.68
CA ALA A 119 0.43 14.73 -1.83
C ALA A 119 -0.73 15.21 -2.69
N CYS A 120 -1.86 14.51 -2.64
CA CYS A 120 -3.05 14.86 -3.42
C CYS A 120 -3.73 16.10 -2.83
N ARG A 121 -3.94 17.12 -3.66
CA ARG A 121 -4.59 18.37 -3.25
C ARG A 121 -6.11 18.24 -3.09
N HIS A 122 -6.71 17.18 -3.63
CA HIS A 122 -8.16 16.96 -3.62
C HIS A 122 -8.63 16.15 -2.41
N CYS A 123 -7.88 15.13 -2.01
CA CYS A 123 -8.25 14.25 -0.91
C CYS A 123 -7.24 14.19 0.24
N GLY A 124 -6.14 14.93 0.15
CA GLY A 124 -5.13 14.97 1.22
C GLY A 124 -4.37 13.64 1.42
N THR A 125 -4.44 12.72 0.45
CA THR A 125 -3.64 11.48 0.48
C THR A 125 -2.17 11.80 0.24
N ASP A 126 -1.32 11.44 1.18
CA ASP A 126 0.14 11.44 1.00
C ASP A 126 0.59 10.09 0.46
N ALA A 127 1.63 10.07 -0.37
CA ALA A 127 2.25 8.85 -0.86
C ALA A 127 3.77 9.00 -0.99
N LEU A 128 4.47 7.88 -0.82
CA LEU A 128 5.90 7.72 -1.02
C LEU A 128 6.15 6.45 -1.83
N LEU A 129 6.85 6.61 -2.95
CA LEU A 129 7.34 5.50 -3.77
C LEU A 129 8.84 5.41 -3.58
N GLU A 130 9.36 4.21 -3.33
CA GLU A 130 10.78 3.96 -3.12
C GLU A 130 11.22 2.71 -3.89
N MET A 131 12.47 2.70 -4.34
CA MET A 131 13.11 1.47 -4.81
C MET A 131 14.10 0.98 -3.77
N VAL A 132 13.96 -0.29 -3.40
CA VAL A 132 14.75 -0.91 -2.35
C VAL A 132 15.40 -2.17 -2.90
N ASP A 133 16.73 -2.25 -2.78
CA ASP A 133 17.45 -3.48 -3.03
C ASP A 133 17.25 -4.44 -1.85
N PHE A 134 16.89 -5.67 -2.15
CA PHE A 134 16.61 -6.70 -1.15
C PHE A 134 17.28 -8.01 -1.57
N GLU A 135 18.49 -8.25 -1.06
CA GLU A 135 19.31 -9.41 -1.46
C GLU A 135 19.44 -9.48 -3.01
N ASN A 136 19.02 -10.59 -3.62
CA ASN A 136 18.99 -10.78 -5.07
C ASN A 136 17.72 -10.25 -5.77
N GLN A 137 16.83 -9.64 -5.01
CA GLN A 137 15.59 -9.05 -5.47
C GLN A 137 15.65 -7.52 -5.46
N LEU A 138 14.68 -6.95 -6.16
CA LEU A 138 14.44 -5.53 -6.25
C LEU A 138 12.97 -5.28 -5.93
N ALA A 139 12.71 -4.35 -5.02
CA ALA A 139 11.38 -4.06 -4.51
C ALA A 139 10.97 -2.61 -4.82
N LEU A 140 9.82 -2.44 -5.44
CA LEU A 140 9.11 -1.17 -5.50
C LEU A 140 8.19 -1.09 -4.28
N VAL A 141 8.48 -0.17 -3.36
CA VAL A 141 7.69 0.06 -2.14
C VAL A 141 6.84 1.30 -2.37
N ILE A 142 5.53 1.16 -2.15
CA ILE A 142 4.57 2.25 -2.25
C ILE A 142 3.85 2.34 -0.91
N THR A 143 4.06 3.43 -0.18
CA THR A 143 3.36 3.70 1.07
C THR A 143 2.46 4.90 0.87
N LYS A 144 1.18 4.79 1.24
CA LYS A 144 0.23 5.91 1.23
C LYS A 144 -0.40 6.10 2.60
N TRP A 145 -0.68 7.36 2.93
CA TRP A 145 -1.34 7.77 4.16
C TRP A 145 -2.64 8.49 3.82
N ILE A 146 -3.72 8.03 4.43
CA ILE A 146 -5.08 8.48 4.12
C ILE A 146 -5.72 8.96 5.43
N GLY A 147 -6.07 10.24 5.50
CA GLY A 147 -6.85 10.77 6.61
C GLY A 147 -8.33 10.55 6.36
N LEU A 148 -8.97 9.74 7.19
CA LEU A 148 -10.39 9.38 7.08
C LEU A 148 -11.31 10.28 7.91
N GLY A 149 -10.78 11.32 8.53
CA GLY A 149 -11.52 12.17 9.44
C GLY A 149 -11.70 11.57 10.81
N ALA A 150 -12.45 12.28 11.65
CA ALA A 150 -12.74 11.82 13.01
C ALA A 150 -13.68 10.60 13.00
N GLY A 151 -14.34 10.34 11.86
CA GLY A 151 -15.18 9.17 11.67
C GLY A 151 -16.39 9.18 12.60
N LEU A 152 -16.86 10.37 12.99
CA LEU A 152 -17.98 10.56 13.90
C LEU A 152 -19.31 10.13 13.27
N THR A 153 -19.40 10.16 11.94
CA THR A 153 -20.55 9.63 11.21
C THR A 153 -20.10 9.08 9.84
N PRO A 154 -20.85 8.15 9.22
CA PRO A 154 -20.61 7.70 7.84
C PRO A 154 -20.62 8.83 6.79
N GLU A 155 -21.20 9.98 7.14
CA GLU A 155 -21.30 11.18 6.33
C GLU A 155 -20.09 12.11 6.44
N ASP A 156 -19.08 11.77 7.27
CA ASP A 156 -17.83 12.55 7.38
C ASP A 156 -17.26 12.80 5.97
N PRO A 157 -17.09 14.07 5.56
CA PRO A 157 -16.60 14.40 4.22
C PRO A 157 -15.27 13.73 3.88
N GLN A 158 -14.37 13.59 4.86
CA GLN A 158 -13.07 12.94 4.64
C GLN A 158 -13.26 11.44 4.38
N TRP A 159 -14.15 10.78 5.11
CA TRP A 159 -14.53 9.39 4.84
C TRP A 159 -15.17 9.22 3.45
N ARG A 160 -16.13 10.09 3.10
CA ARG A 160 -16.88 10.01 1.83
C ARG A 160 -16.01 10.17 0.59
N ILE A 161 -15.02 11.05 0.62
CA ILE A 161 -14.08 11.24 -0.50
C ILE A 161 -13.27 9.95 -0.77
N HIS A 162 -13.13 9.11 0.24
CA HIS A 162 -12.37 7.86 0.20
C HIS A 162 -13.23 6.60 0.03
N GLN A 163 -14.57 6.70 -0.03
CA GLN A 163 -15.47 5.54 -0.21
C GLN A 163 -15.18 4.70 -1.47
N LYS A 164 -14.57 5.32 -2.50
CA LYS A 164 -14.22 4.64 -3.76
C LYS A 164 -12.84 3.98 -3.73
N LEU A 165 -12.10 4.03 -2.63
CA LEU A 165 -10.82 3.33 -2.50
C LEU A 165 -11.06 1.82 -2.56
N GLY A 166 -10.58 1.16 -3.62
CA GLY A 166 -10.70 -0.29 -3.83
C GLY A 166 -11.60 -0.71 -4.99
N PHE A 167 -12.39 0.20 -5.57
CA PHE A 167 -13.16 -0.05 -6.79
C PHE A 167 -12.48 0.61 -8.01
N SER A 168 -12.46 -0.12 -9.14
CA SER A 168 -11.95 0.32 -10.45
C SER A 168 -12.42 1.74 -10.84
N PRO A 169 -11.70 2.50 -11.68
CA PRO A 169 -11.80 3.96 -11.72
C PRO A 169 -13.08 4.40 -12.43
N MET A 170 -14.16 4.55 -11.68
CA MET A 170 -15.33 5.29 -12.13
C MET A 170 -15.31 6.66 -11.46
N ARG A 171 -15.06 7.69 -12.28
CA ARG A 171 -14.85 9.10 -11.91
C ARG A 171 -15.72 9.51 -10.71
N SER A 172 -15.07 10.02 -9.66
CA SER A 172 -15.76 10.73 -8.59
C SER A 172 -16.38 11.99 -9.16
N THR A 173 -17.70 12.13 -9.04
CA THR A 173 -18.35 13.43 -9.10
C THR A 173 -17.79 14.29 -7.97
N GLU A 174 -17.45 15.53 -8.32
CA GLU A 174 -16.76 16.50 -7.47
C GLU A 174 -17.46 16.65 -6.12
N GLY A 175 -16.77 16.24 -5.05
CA GLY A 175 -17.09 16.67 -3.69
C GLY A 175 -16.25 17.91 -3.40
N GLU A 176 -16.88 19.01 -3.02
CA GLU A 176 -16.21 20.23 -2.59
C GLU A 176 -15.34 19.93 -1.36
N TYR A 177 -14.03 19.80 -1.57
CA TYR A 177 -13.07 19.81 -0.48
C TYR A 177 -12.97 21.25 0.03
N THR A 178 -13.59 21.53 1.18
CA THR A 178 -13.42 22.81 1.85
C THR A 178 -11.97 22.97 2.25
N LYS A 179 -11.33 23.99 1.68
CA LYS A 179 -9.94 24.36 1.82
C LYS A 179 -9.68 24.96 3.22
N ASN A 180 -9.86 24.16 4.27
CA ASN A 180 -9.73 24.64 5.65
C ASN A 180 -8.42 24.17 6.30
N SER A 181 -7.55 25.17 6.52
CA SER A 181 -6.66 25.37 7.67
C SER A 181 -5.68 24.25 8.01
N THR A 182 -4.37 24.48 7.77
CA THR A 182 -3.24 24.01 8.61
C THR A 182 -3.36 22.63 9.30
N LYS A 183 -4.00 21.65 8.66
CA LYS A 183 -4.07 20.28 9.19
C LYS A 183 -2.72 19.62 8.92
N ALA A 184 -2.11 19.07 9.97
CA ALA A 184 -0.91 18.25 9.82
C ALA A 184 -1.18 17.15 8.80
N SER A 185 -0.21 16.88 7.91
CA SER A 185 -0.36 15.83 6.89
C SER A 185 -0.61 14.48 7.55
N ALA A 186 -1.41 13.63 6.90
CA ALA A 186 -1.73 12.30 7.42
C ALA A 186 -0.44 11.51 7.67
N ARG A 187 0.54 11.67 6.77
CA ARG A 187 1.89 11.13 6.93
C ARG A 187 2.59 11.63 8.20
N ALA A 188 2.64 12.94 8.44
CA ALA A 188 3.35 13.52 9.58
C ALA A 188 2.72 13.11 10.93
N CYS A 189 1.39 12.98 10.97
CA CYS A 189 0.69 12.43 12.13
C CYS A 189 1.10 10.97 12.40
N PHE A 190 1.05 10.12 11.37
CA PHE A 190 1.29 8.69 11.51
C PHE A 190 2.75 8.37 11.84
N GLU A 191 3.70 9.00 11.16
CA GLU A 191 5.14 8.78 11.39
C GLU A 191 5.59 9.25 12.78
N ARG A 192 4.87 10.18 13.42
CA ARG A 192 5.13 10.58 14.80
C ARG A 192 4.63 9.55 15.82
N ALA A 193 3.52 8.88 15.54
CA ALA A 193 2.86 7.98 16.47
C ALA A 193 3.38 6.53 16.36
N SER A 194 3.69 6.07 15.15
CA SER A 194 4.08 4.68 14.89
C SER A 194 5.57 4.43 15.09
N THR A 195 5.93 3.63 16.09
CA THR A 195 7.28 3.06 16.24
C THR A 195 7.51 1.81 15.37
N GLU A 196 6.44 1.25 14.78
CA GLU A 196 6.52 0.05 13.97
C GLU A 196 6.99 0.35 12.53
N ASN A 197 8.05 -0.36 12.12
CA ASN A 197 8.56 -0.33 10.76
C ASN A 197 7.83 -1.38 9.90
N LEU A 198 6.65 -0.99 9.38
CA LEU A 198 5.83 -1.82 8.49
C LEU A 198 6.63 -2.39 7.31
N ARG A 199 7.53 -1.59 6.74
CA ARG A 199 8.41 -2.02 5.65
C ARG A 199 9.29 -3.20 6.09
N SER A 200 10.03 -3.08 7.19
CA SER A 200 10.89 -4.16 7.68
C SER A 200 10.11 -5.44 7.96
N ARG A 201 8.92 -5.34 8.56
CA ARG A 201 8.04 -6.49 8.78
C ARG A 201 7.63 -7.15 7.46
N ASN A 202 7.17 -6.36 6.51
CA ASN A 202 6.71 -6.85 5.21
C ASN A 202 7.83 -7.51 4.41
N MET A 203 9.03 -6.91 4.42
CA MET A 203 10.21 -7.52 3.81
C MET A 203 10.61 -8.84 4.50
N ALA A 204 10.45 -8.93 5.83
CA ALA A 204 10.74 -10.16 6.57
C ALA A 204 9.76 -11.31 6.23
N TYR A 205 8.53 -11.02 5.78
CA TYR A 205 7.64 -12.05 5.26
C TYR A 205 8.11 -12.59 3.92
N LEU A 206 8.57 -11.72 3.02
CA LEU A 206 9.09 -12.10 1.71
C LEU A 206 10.41 -12.87 1.82
N LYS A 207 11.24 -12.55 2.82
CA LYS A 207 12.48 -13.26 3.09
C LYS A 207 12.23 -14.75 3.26
N ASP A 208 12.97 -15.56 2.51
CA ASP A 208 12.88 -17.03 2.52
C ASP A 208 11.45 -17.57 2.37
N GLN A 209 10.55 -16.77 1.77
CA GLN A 209 9.11 -17.05 1.67
C GLN A 209 8.46 -17.40 3.02
N ARG A 210 8.92 -16.75 4.10
CA ARG A 210 8.45 -16.99 5.48
C ARG A 210 6.93 -16.91 5.61
N PHE A 211 6.27 -16.08 4.81
CA PHE A 211 4.81 -15.99 4.76
C PHE A 211 4.12 -17.35 4.61
N LYS A 212 4.71 -18.32 3.89
CA LYS A 212 4.13 -19.66 3.70
C LYS A 212 3.95 -20.43 5.01
N ASN A 213 4.78 -20.13 6.01
CA ASN A 213 4.81 -20.82 7.29
C ASN A 213 4.03 -20.09 8.38
N CYS A 214 3.83 -18.78 8.25
CA CYS A 214 3.24 -17.94 9.31
C CYS A 214 1.92 -17.25 8.93
N MET A 215 1.48 -17.35 7.67
CA MET A 215 0.25 -16.73 7.19
C MET A 215 -0.76 -17.79 6.73
N ILE A 216 -2.04 -17.42 6.74
CA ILE A 216 -3.14 -18.32 6.34
C ILE A 216 -3.18 -18.37 4.81
N TYR A 217 -3.09 -19.58 4.25
CA TYR A 217 -3.22 -19.79 2.79
C TYR A 217 -4.68 -19.71 2.37
N ASN A 218 -4.97 -18.88 1.36
CA ASN A 218 -6.27 -18.82 0.70
C ASN A 218 -6.21 -19.53 -0.65
N PRO A 219 -6.80 -20.72 -0.78
CA PRO A 219 -6.87 -21.43 -2.06
C PRO A 219 -8.00 -20.93 -2.97
N LEU A 220 -8.84 -20.00 -2.51
CA LEU A 220 -10.01 -19.56 -3.29
C LEU A 220 -9.57 -18.76 -4.53
N PRO A 221 -10.17 -19.04 -5.70
CA PRO A 221 -9.95 -18.27 -6.90
C PRO A 221 -10.29 -16.80 -6.68
N SER A 222 -9.42 -15.91 -7.15
CA SER A 222 -9.79 -14.51 -7.29
C SER A 222 -10.75 -14.40 -8.48
N PHE A 223 -11.86 -13.68 -8.33
CA PHE A 223 -12.79 -13.47 -9.44
C PHE A 223 -12.05 -12.91 -10.67
N GLY A 224 -11.90 -13.73 -11.74
CA GLY A 224 -11.29 -13.28 -12.99
C GLY A 224 -10.27 -14.21 -13.68
N GLY A 225 -10.02 -15.42 -13.17
CA GLY A 225 -9.25 -16.46 -13.91
C GLY A 225 -7.73 -16.27 -13.93
N TYR A 226 -7.21 -15.35 -13.12
CA TYR A 226 -5.79 -15.21 -12.80
C TYR A 226 -5.68 -15.38 -11.29
N ASP A 227 -5.28 -16.57 -10.85
CA ASP A 227 -5.30 -16.93 -9.43
C ASP A 227 -3.88 -16.89 -8.86
N PRO A 228 -3.45 -15.76 -8.25
CA PRO A 228 -2.24 -15.78 -7.46
C PRO A 228 -2.45 -16.68 -6.25
N ASN A 229 -1.43 -17.47 -5.91
CA ASN A 229 -1.40 -18.08 -4.60
C ASN A 229 -1.36 -16.95 -3.56
N THR A 230 -2.33 -16.96 -2.64
CA THR A 230 -2.57 -15.85 -1.73
C THR A 230 -2.43 -16.30 -0.29
N TRP A 231 -1.74 -15.52 0.52
CA TRP A 231 -1.59 -15.72 1.96
C TRP A 231 -1.97 -14.44 2.69
N TYR A 232 -2.67 -14.53 3.81
CA TYR A 232 -3.07 -13.33 4.56
C TYR A 232 -2.95 -13.48 6.08
N LEU A 233 -2.92 -12.34 6.76
CA LEU A 233 -3.03 -12.16 8.20
C LEU A 233 -3.93 -10.95 8.46
N TRP A 234 -4.80 -11.05 9.48
CA TRP A 234 -5.62 -9.93 9.94
C TRP A 234 -5.62 -9.83 11.47
N GLY A 235 -5.90 -8.64 11.98
CA GLY A 235 -6.15 -8.38 13.39
C GLY A 235 -5.09 -8.98 14.32
N ASN A 236 -5.51 -9.64 15.39
CA ASN A 236 -4.64 -10.22 16.41
C ASN A 236 -3.78 -11.42 15.95
N HIS A 237 -4.09 -12.05 14.81
CA HIS A 237 -3.24 -13.13 14.26
C HIS A 237 -1.86 -12.61 13.80
N SER A 238 -1.74 -11.31 13.56
CA SER A 238 -0.47 -10.64 13.25
C SER A 238 0.51 -10.55 14.42
N LYS A 239 0.01 -10.59 15.67
CA LYS A 239 0.84 -10.49 16.88
C LYS A 239 1.61 -11.78 17.17
N ALA A 240 1.06 -12.94 16.78
CA ALA A 240 1.68 -14.25 16.96
C ALA A 240 2.85 -14.50 15.98
N ALA A 241 2.90 -13.76 14.85
CA ALA A 241 3.97 -13.88 13.86
C ALA A 241 5.19 -12.97 14.16
N ARG A 242 5.17 -12.21 15.27
CA ARG A 242 6.29 -11.36 15.68
C ARG A 242 7.53 -12.23 15.92
N PRO A 243 8.68 -11.91 15.30
CA PRO A 243 9.93 -12.57 15.67
C PRO A 243 10.21 -12.31 17.15
N ALA A 244 10.61 -13.35 17.88
CA ALA A 244 11.21 -13.19 19.20
C ALA A 244 12.42 -12.25 19.03
N THR A 245 12.37 -11.09 19.67
CA THR A 245 13.53 -10.24 19.87
C THR A 245 14.49 -11.01 20.78
N HIS A 246 15.60 -11.47 20.22
CA HIS A 246 16.78 -11.88 20.98
C HIS A 246 17.65 -10.66 21.26
#